data_AF-A0A2S5Y5Q6-F1
#
_entry.id   AF-A0A2S5Y5Q6-F1
#
_cell.length_a   1.000
_cell.length_b   1.000
_cell.length_c   1.000
_cell.angle_alpha   90.00
_cell.angle_beta   90.00
_cell.angle_gamma   90.00
#
_symmetry.space_group_name_H-M   'P 1'
#
loop_
_entity.id
_entity.type
_entity.pdbx_description
1 polymer ?
#
loop_
_entity_poly.entity_id
_entity_poly.type
_entity_poly.pdbx_seq_one_letter_code
_entity_poly.pdbx_strand_id
1 'polypeptide(L)'
;MEWWAPWPGKPGKTPFPKEWSREKIMHHISDIATDPTLTWIPEYTNVVGNFTKKGKPARVTVEGKREGVPIRVEHAGKGIITAHPIY
;
A
#
# COMPACT_ATOMS: atom_id res chain seq x y z
N MET A 1 -9.74 5.87 11.85
CA MET A 1 -8.45 6.31 11.26
C MET A 1 -8.38 5.72 9.86
N GLU A 2 -8.46 6.54 8.81
CA GLU A 2 -8.51 6.10 7.41
C GLU A 2 -7.08 6.05 6.85
N TRP A 3 -6.62 4.84 6.52
CA TRP A 3 -5.24 4.54 6.12
C TRP A 3 -4.95 4.85 4.64
N TRP A 4 -5.98 4.95 3.80
CA TRP A 4 -5.89 5.30 2.38
C TRP A 4 -6.17 6.80 2.14
N ALA A 5 -5.90 7.31 0.93
CA ALA A 5 -6.09 8.71 0.55
C ALA A 5 -7.44 8.95 -0.17
N PRO A 6 -8.54 9.23 0.57
CA PRO A 6 -9.82 9.61 -0.05
C PRO A 6 -9.71 10.95 -0.77
N TRP A 7 -10.57 11.16 -1.78
CA TRP A 7 -10.68 12.44 -2.47
C TRP A 7 -10.98 13.57 -1.46
N PRO A 8 -10.30 14.74 -1.53
CA PRO A 8 -9.40 15.24 -2.57
C PRO A 8 -7.91 14.83 -2.47
N GLY A 9 -7.58 13.85 -1.63
CA GLY A 9 -6.22 13.36 -1.40
C GLY A 9 -5.64 13.91 -0.11
N LYS A 10 -4.60 13.25 0.42
CA LYS A 10 -3.82 13.80 1.55
C LYS A 10 -2.66 14.64 0.99
N PRO A 11 -2.15 15.65 1.71
CA PRO A 11 -1.00 16.44 1.26
C PRO A 11 0.16 15.54 0.80
N GLY A 12 0.62 15.74 -0.44
CA GLY A 12 1.69 14.93 -1.04
C GLY A 12 1.28 13.54 -1.54
N LYS A 13 -0.02 13.20 -1.55
CA LYS A 13 -0.56 11.93 -2.07
C LYS A 13 -1.68 12.19 -3.05
N THR A 14 -1.70 11.44 -4.16
CA THR A 14 -2.78 11.56 -5.12
C THR A 14 -4.06 10.88 -4.59
N PRO A 15 -5.25 11.42 -4.90
CA PRO A 15 -6.51 10.76 -4.57
C PRO A 15 -6.79 9.59 -5.50
N PHE A 16 -7.50 8.58 -5.00
CA PHE A 16 -8.11 7.54 -5.84
C PHE A 16 -9.12 8.14 -6.83
N PRO A 17 -9.37 7.46 -7.97
CA PRO A 17 -10.41 7.87 -8.92
C PRO A 17 -11.73 8.14 -8.19
N LYS A 18 -12.35 9.27 -8.51
CA LYS A 18 -13.61 9.69 -7.86
C LYS A 18 -14.76 8.70 -8.08
N GLU A 19 -14.68 7.94 -9.18
CA GLU A 19 -15.66 6.91 -9.54
C GLU A 19 -15.53 5.64 -8.68
N TRP A 20 -14.42 5.45 -7.97
CA TRP A 20 -14.24 4.27 -7.13
C TRP A 20 -14.92 4.45 -5.77
N SER A 21 -15.79 3.51 -5.42
CA SER A 21 -16.37 3.41 -4.09
C SER A 21 -15.29 3.06 -3.04
N ARG A 22 -15.50 3.48 -1.78
CA ARG A 22 -14.61 3.13 -0.66
C ARG A 22 -14.34 1.62 -0.56
N GLU A 23 -15.36 0.79 -0.78
CA GLU A 23 -15.26 -0.67 -0.74
C GLU A 23 -14.34 -1.20 -1.85
N LYS A 24 -14.49 -0.67 -3.07
CA LYS A 24 -13.63 -0.99 -4.21
C LYS A 24 -12.17 -0.63 -3.96
N ILE A 25 -11.94 0.56 -3.40
CA ILE A 25 -10.60 1.04 -3.03
C ILE A 25 -9.98 0.10 -2.00
N MET A 26 -10.70 -0.23 -0.92
CA MET A 26 -10.22 -1.14 0.11
C MET A 26 -9.93 -2.54 -0.43
N HIS A 27 -10.76 -3.05 -1.34
CA HIS A 27 -10.54 -4.33 -1.99
C HIS A 27 -9.26 -4.33 -2.81
N HIS A 28 -9.03 -3.33 -3.68
CA HIS A 28 -7.80 -3.23 -4.47
C HIS A 28 -6.55 -3.07 -3.61
N ILE A 29 -6.62 -2.27 -2.53
CA ILE A 29 -5.50 -2.11 -1.59
C ILE A 29 -5.18 -3.43 -0.90
N SER A 30 -6.20 -4.14 -0.41
CA SER A 30 -6.02 -5.43 0.25
C SER A 30 -5.42 -6.45 -0.70
N ASP A 31 -5.95 -6.51 -1.93
CA ASP A 31 -5.48 -7.40 -2.97
C ASP A 31 -4.00 -7.18 -3.26
N ILE A 32 -3.58 -5.93 -3.53
CA ILE A 32 -2.16 -5.57 -3.74
C ILE A 32 -1.29 -5.92 -2.53
N ALA A 33 -1.76 -5.67 -1.31
CA ALA A 33 -0.99 -5.94 -0.10
C ALA A 33 -0.82 -7.44 0.23
N THR A 34 -1.68 -8.30 -0.32
CA THR A 34 -1.63 -9.75 -0.11
C THR A 34 -1.21 -10.52 -1.35
N ASP A 35 -0.97 -9.83 -2.47
CA ASP A 35 -0.59 -10.44 -3.74
C ASP A 35 0.87 -10.93 -3.66
N PRO A 36 1.11 -12.26 -3.67
CA PRO A 36 2.46 -12.81 -3.59
C PRO A 36 3.21 -12.70 -4.92
N THR A 37 2.53 -12.30 -6.00
CA THR A 37 3.14 -12.15 -7.34
C THR A 37 3.78 -10.78 -7.54
N LEU A 38 3.44 -9.81 -6.69
CA LEU A 38 4.02 -8.47 -6.72
C LEU A 38 5.37 -8.43 -5.99
N THR A 39 6.23 -7.50 -6.41
CA THR A 39 7.51 -7.28 -5.75
C THR A 39 7.30 -6.50 -4.46
N TRP A 40 7.73 -7.10 -3.35
CA TRP A 40 7.65 -6.51 -2.02
C TRP A 40 8.99 -5.85 -1.69
N ILE A 41 9.01 -4.51 -1.68
CA ILE A 41 10.23 -3.73 -1.48
C ILE A 41 10.31 -3.30 -0.01
N PRO A 42 11.22 -3.85 0.80
CA PRO A 42 11.40 -3.41 2.17
C PRO A 42 12.00 -1.99 2.21
N GLU A 43 11.49 -1.14 3.12
CA GLU A 43 11.98 0.25 3.33
C GLU A 43 13.45 0.28 3.81
N TYR A 44 13.92 -0.80 4.44
CA TYR A 44 15.28 -0.91 4.98
C TYR A 44 16.02 -2.07 4.31
N THR A 45 17.29 -1.86 3.96
CA THR A 45 18.19 -2.91 3.44
C THR A 45 18.58 -3.95 4.50
N ASN A 46 18.37 -3.64 5.78
CA ASN A 46 18.75 -4.47 6.93
C ASN A 46 17.58 -5.34 7.45
N VAL A 47 16.83 -5.96 6.54
CA VAL A 47 15.73 -6.87 6.86
C VAL A 47 16.14 -8.32 6.73
N VAL A 48 15.62 -9.17 7.61
CA VAL A 48 15.74 -10.64 7.54
C VAL A 48 14.32 -11.17 7.37
N GLY A 49 13.96 -11.56 6.14
CA GLY A 49 12.58 -11.86 5.78
C GLY A 49 11.67 -10.64 5.99
N ASN A 50 10.53 -10.83 6.67
CA ASN A 50 9.53 -9.77 6.90
C ASN A 50 9.82 -8.93 8.16
N PHE A 51 10.99 -9.09 8.79
CA PHE A 51 11.33 -8.44 10.04
C PHE A 51 12.65 -7.67 9.95
N THR A 52 12.70 -6.52 10.64
CA THR A 52 13.95 -5.82 10.96
C THR A 52 14.82 -6.69 11.87
N LYS A 53 16.15 -6.45 11.90
CA LYS A 53 17.06 -7.11 12.86
C LYS A 53 16.63 -7.01 14.34
N LYS A 54 15.78 -6.03 14.68
CA LYS A 54 15.22 -5.84 16.03
C LYS A 54 13.92 -6.62 16.26
N GLY A 55 13.55 -7.53 15.35
CA GLY A 55 12.34 -8.35 15.43
C GLY A 55 11.03 -7.59 15.17
N LYS A 56 11.09 -6.31 14.77
CA LYS A 56 9.90 -5.54 14.39
C LYS A 56 9.52 -5.84 12.94
N PRO A 57 8.23 -5.88 12.59
CA PRO A 57 7.82 -6.05 11.20
C PRO A 57 8.43 -4.95 10.34
N ALA A 58 9.05 -5.35 9.23
CA ALA A 58 9.59 -4.43 8.25
C ALA A 58 8.44 -3.68 7.57
N ARG A 59 8.63 -2.39 7.33
CA ARG A 59 7.78 -1.66 6.39
C ARG A 59 8.13 -2.11 4.99
N VAL A 60 7.10 -2.46 4.24
CA VAL A 60 7.20 -2.96 2.88
C VAL A 60 6.32 -2.09 2.01
N THR A 61 6.88 -1.67 0.89
CA THR A 61 6.17 -1.00 -0.19
C THR A 61 5.91 -2.01 -1.29
N VAL A 62 4.65 -2.12 -1.68
CA VAL A 62 4.19 -2.95 -2.80
C VAL A 62 3.51 -2.05 -3.79
N GLU A 63 3.83 -2.22 -5.07
CA GLU A 63 3.24 -1.46 -6.16
C GLU A 63 2.47 -2.42 -7.05
N GLY A 64 1.19 -2.10 -7.29
CA GLY A 64 0.31 -2.91 -8.11
C GLY A 64 -0.56 -2.05 -8.99
N LYS A 65 -0.94 -2.57 -10.16
CA LYS A 65 -1.85 -1.89 -11.09
C LYS A 65 -3.21 -2.55 -11.04
N ARG A 66 -4.28 -1.78 -10.84
CA ARG A 66 -5.67 -2.25 -10.86
C ARG A 66 -6.51 -1.29 -11.70
N GLU A 67 -7.24 -1.84 -12.67
CA GLU A 67 -8.03 -1.08 -13.66
C GLU A 67 -7.27 0.09 -14.30
N GLY A 68 -6.00 -0.12 -14.65
CA GLY A 68 -5.19 0.93 -15.28
C GLY A 68 -4.53 1.91 -14.30
N VAL A 69 -4.91 1.91 -13.03
CA VAL A 69 -4.36 2.81 -12.00
C VAL A 69 -3.20 2.13 -11.28
N PRO A 70 -1.98 2.69 -11.32
CA PRO A 70 -0.87 2.22 -10.51
C PRO A 70 -1.07 2.71 -9.07
N ILE A 71 -1.03 1.79 -8.11
CA ILE A 71 -1.29 2.03 -6.70
C ILE A 71 -0.08 1.57 -5.91
N ARG A 72 0.42 2.45 -5.05
CA ARG A 72 1.44 2.13 -4.06
C ARG A 72 0.76 1.86 -2.73
N VAL A 73 1.08 0.71 -2.14
CA VAL A 73 0.61 0.28 -0.83
C VAL A 73 1.81 0.06 0.07
N GLU A 74 1.78 0.67 1.25
CA GLU A 74 2.78 0.49 2.30
C GLU A 74 2.13 -0.24 3.46
N HIS A 75 2.71 -1.36 3.86
CA HIS A 75 2.20 -2.18 4.97
C HIS A 75 3.35 -2.69 5.85
N ALA A 76 3.02 -3.08 7.07
CA ALA A 76 3.98 -3.72 7.97
C ALA A 76 3.26 -4.68 8.93
N GLY A 77 3.71 -5.93 8.98
CA GLY A 77 3.31 -6.90 10.00
C GLY A 77 1.84 -7.30 10.00
N LYS A 78 0.96 -6.43 10.53
CA LYS A 78 -0.47 -6.69 10.76
C LYS A 78 -1.41 -5.69 10.10
N GLY A 79 -0.93 -4.73 9.29
CA GLY A 79 -1.85 -3.78 8.67
C GLY A 79 -1.25 -2.89 7.59
N ILE A 80 -2.15 -2.30 6.81
CA ILE A 80 -1.86 -1.27 5.82
C ILE A 80 -1.55 0.03 6.56
N ILE A 81 -0.38 0.59 6.30
CA ILE A 81 0.04 1.89 6.81
C ILE A 81 -0.52 2.97 5.89
N THR A 82 -0.34 2.82 4.58
CA THR A 82 -0.96 3.75 3.65
C THR A 82 -1.14 3.16 2.26
N ALA A 83 -2.06 3.72 1.49
CA ALA A 83 -2.21 3.41 0.08
C ALA A 83 -2.68 4.65 -0.70
N HIS A 84 -2.08 4.85 -1.86
CA HIS A 84 -2.41 5.96 -2.77
C HIS A 84 -2.01 5.61 -4.20
N PRO A 85 -2.69 6.14 -5.22
CA PRO A 85 -2.21 6.07 -6.60
C PRO A 85 -0.90 6.82 -6.81
N ILE A 86 -0.17 6.43 -7.84
CA ILE A 86 1.10 7.03 -8.27
C ILE A 86 1.01 7.36 -9.78
N TYR A 87 0.23 8.39 -10.11
CA TYR A 87 0.18 8.94 -11.47
C TYR A 87 1.40 9.81 -11.76
#